data_AF-A0A3D4N896-F1
#
_entry.id   AF-A0A3D4N896-F1
#
_cell.length_a   1.000
_cell.length_b   1.000
_cell.length_c   1.000
_cell.angle_alpha   90.00
_cell.angle_beta   90.00
_cell.angle_gamma   90.00
#
_symmetry.space_group_name_H-M   'P 1'
#
loop_
_entity.id
_entity.type
_entity.pdbx_description
1 polymer ?
#
loop_
_entity_poly.entity_id
_entity_poly.type
_entity_poly.pdbx_seq_one_letter_code
_entity_poly.pdbx_strand_id
1 'polypeptide(L)'
;MNKIKQINFFLGSLVLFMWALTGCTNTISTQISTVPPVCVNLEIYSSVIEQQMQYLPGWAYVGETDGFSQFRWIYQNTIGTHSLNTVLTPDGCICATKAESQFHFGDREENLVGLLEGAAVVPISDLNFTAKWLEPKIAIQCTIANIFHRTYNAESTMKDGTTWKLTCSRPVGDTNAESTYNFSVTTPDCLVP
;
A
#
# COMPACT_ATOMS: atom_id res chain seq x y z
N MET A 1 -12.43 -76.44 33.85
CA MET A 1 -11.12 -76.06 33.29
C MET A 1 -10.71 -74.70 33.83
N ASN A 2 -9.43 -74.59 34.14
CA ASN A 2 -8.69 -73.43 34.69
C ASN A 2 -9.06 -72.09 34.01
N LYS A 3 -9.32 -71.00 34.74
CA LYS A 3 -8.39 -70.04 35.38
C LYS A 3 -7.51 -69.26 34.36
N ILE A 4 -7.58 -67.93 34.47
CA ILE A 4 -6.48 -66.94 34.51
C ILE A 4 -6.28 -65.98 33.29
N LYS A 5 -6.56 -64.70 33.61
CA LYS A 5 -5.86 -63.41 33.36
C LYS A 5 -5.97 -62.66 32.02
N GLN A 6 -6.57 -61.46 32.17
CA GLN A 6 -6.03 -60.13 31.84
C GLN A 6 -4.77 -60.06 30.96
N ILE A 7 -4.89 -59.27 29.88
CA ILE A 7 -3.77 -58.67 29.16
C ILE A 7 -4.02 -57.16 29.09
N ASN A 8 -3.37 -56.43 29.99
CA ASN A 8 -2.89 -55.07 29.75
C ASN A 8 -1.38 -55.22 29.52
N PHE A 9 -0.81 -54.68 28.42
CA PHE A 9 0.41 -53.85 28.47
C PHE A 9 0.90 -53.48 27.05
N PHE A 10 0.99 -52.16 26.83
CA PHE A 10 2.08 -51.45 26.16
C PHE A 10 3.00 -52.25 25.20
N LEU A 11 2.84 -52.01 23.90
CA LEU A 11 3.96 -51.74 23.00
C LEU A 11 3.85 -50.26 22.63
N GLY A 12 4.88 -49.42 22.68
CA GLY A 12 6.30 -49.71 22.61
C GLY A 12 6.90 -48.67 21.67
N SER A 13 7.40 -47.59 22.27
CA SER A 13 8.39 -46.63 21.77
C SER A 13 8.53 -46.45 20.25
N LEU A 14 7.91 -45.39 19.72
CA LEU A 14 8.49 -44.68 18.58
C LEU A 14 9.46 -43.63 19.14
N VAL A 15 10.74 -43.91 18.95
CA VAL A 15 11.89 -43.09 19.34
C VAL A 15 11.99 -41.87 18.41
N LEU A 16 12.06 -40.70 19.06
CA LEU A 16 12.75 -39.46 18.69
C LEU A 16 13.03 -39.20 17.20
N PHE A 17 12.34 -38.20 16.64
CA PHE A 17 12.94 -37.30 15.65
C PHE A 17 12.59 -35.84 15.99
N MET A 18 13.65 -35.12 16.38
CA MET A 18 13.87 -33.67 16.33
C MET A 18 13.01 -32.72 17.18
N TRP A 19 13.66 -32.34 18.28
CA TRP A 19 13.57 -31.02 18.89
C TRP A 19 13.96 -29.88 17.92
N ALA A 20 13.48 -28.68 18.30
CA ALA A 20 13.99 -27.35 17.98
C ALA A 20 13.44 -26.62 16.76
N LEU A 21 12.13 -26.38 16.76
CA LEU A 21 11.64 -25.04 16.44
C LEU A 21 11.33 -24.34 17.75
N THR A 22 12.36 -23.82 18.41
CA THR A 22 12.19 -22.72 19.36
C THR A 22 11.62 -21.57 18.56
N GLY A 23 10.30 -21.43 18.57
CA GLY A 23 9.65 -20.21 18.14
C GLY A 23 10.25 -19.08 18.96
N CYS A 24 11.06 -18.23 18.31
CA CYS A 24 11.27 -16.88 18.78
C CYS A 24 9.88 -16.24 18.81
N THR A 25 9.19 -16.34 19.94
CA THR A 25 8.13 -15.39 20.28
C THR A 25 8.83 -14.07 20.44
N ASN A 26 8.96 -13.32 19.34
CA ASN A 26 9.23 -11.91 19.40
C ASN A 26 8.04 -11.31 20.14
N THR A 27 8.23 -11.10 21.44
CA THR A 27 7.40 -10.18 22.19
C THR A 27 7.56 -8.85 21.46
N ILE A 28 6.53 -8.45 20.71
CA ILE A 28 6.43 -7.09 20.18
C ILE A 28 6.29 -6.23 21.43
N SER A 29 7.44 -5.75 21.92
CA SER A 29 7.49 -4.66 22.85
C SER A 29 6.99 -3.46 22.05
N THR A 30 5.74 -3.07 22.28
CA THR A 30 5.26 -1.73 21.94
C THR A 30 6.00 -0.73 22.82
N GLN A 31 7.28 -0.51 22.50
CA GLN A 31 7.95 0.73 22.88
C GLN A 31 7.36 1.81 22.00
N ILE A 32 6.58 2.69 22.62
CA ILE A 32 6.21 3.98 22.04
C ILE A 32 7.53 4.72 21.87
N SER A 33 8.05 4.72 20.64
CA SER A 33 9.23 5.49 20.28
C SER A 33 8.91 6.97 20.49
N THR A 34 9.65 7.65 21.36
CA THR A 34 9.57 9.10 21.58
C THR A 34 10.45 9.88 20.61
N VAL A 35 10.97 9.22 19.56
CA VAL A 35 11.67 9.90 18.47
C VAL A 35 10.57 10.52 17.59
N PRO A 36 10.55 11.85 17.38
CA PRO A 36 9.62 12.45 16.43
C PRO A 36 9.76 11.71 15.09
N PRO A 37 8.67 11.39 14.39
CA PRO A 37 8.76 10.67 13.13
C PRO A 37 9.73 11.42 12.23
N VAL A 38 10.82 10.75 11.85
CA VAL A 38 11.76 11.28 10.86
C VAL A 38 10.92 11.50 9.62
N CYS A 39 10.74 12.77 9.22
CA CYS A 39 9.88 13.06 8.09
C CYS A 39 10.45 12.39 6.85
N VAL A 40 9.57 11.81 6.02
CA VAL A 40 10.02 11.07 4.86
C VAL A 40 10.35 12.07 3.76
N ASN A 41 11.63 12.19 3.44
CA ASN A 41 12.10 12.99 2.32
C ASN A 41 12.09 12.18 1.01
N LEU A 42 12.41 12.83 -0.11
CA LEU A 42 12.39 12.19 -1.43
C LEU A 42 13.40 11.02 -1.55
N GLU A 43 14.53 11.08 -0.84
CA GLU A 43 15.56 10.04 -0.86
C GLU A 43 15.06 8.76 -0.18
N ILE A 44 14.57 8.88 1.05
CA ILE A 44 13.97 7.76 1.81
C ILE A 44 12.80 7.17 1.01
N TYR A 45 11.97 8.04 0.44
CA TYR A 45 10.83 7.60 -0.34
C TYR A 45 11.24 6.83 -1.60
N SER A 46 12.31 7.27 -2.26
CA SER A 46 12.85 6.58 -3.44
C SER A 46 13.30 5.16 -3.10
N SER A 47 13.98 4.97 -1.97
CA SER A 47 14.39 3.63 -1.51
C SER A 47 13.22 2.71 -1.22
N VAL A 48 12.13 3.24 -0.64
CA VAL A 48 10.90 2.47 -0.41
C VAL A 48 10.26 2.05 -1.73
N ILE A 49 10.10 2.98 -2.67
CA ILE A 49 9.52 2.67 -3.98
C ILE A 49 10.37 1.63 -4.69
N GLU A 50 11.70 1.74 -4.63
CA GLU A 50 12.60 0.75 -5.21
C GLU A 50 12.36 -0.64 -4.61
N GLN A 51 12.18 -0.75 -3.29
CA GLN A 51 11.86 -2.03 -2.65
C GLN A 51 10.49 -2.58 -3.08
N GLN A 52 9.48 -1.72 -3.17
CA GLN A 52 8.10 -2.14 -3.45
C GLN A 52 7.87 -2.45 -4.94
N MET A 53 8.47 -1.65 -5.83
CA MET A 53 8.26 -1.68 -7.27
C MET A 53 9.43 -2.35 -8.02
N GLN A 54 10.53 -2.65 -7.35
CA GLN A 54 11.77 -3.17 -7.94
C GLN A 54 12.35 -2.23 -9.02
N TYR A 55 12.08 -0.93 -8.88
CA TYR A 55 12.50 0.11 -9.83
C TYR A 55 12.83 1.40 -9.10
N LEU A 56 14.02 1.96 -9.33
CA LEU A 56 14.43 3.23 -8.75
C LEU A 56 13.68 4.39 -9.44
N PRO A 57 12.87 5.19 -8.72
CA PRO A 57 12.10 6.25 -9.33
C PRO A 57 13.01 7.40 -9.81
N GLY A 58 12.83 7.80 -11.08
CA GLY A 58 13.43 9.00 -11.64
C GLY A 58 12.52 10.20 -11.42
N TRP A 59 12.69 10.91 -10.31
CA TRP A 59 11.88 12.08 -9.98
C TRP A 59 12.22 13.28 -10.85
N ALA A 60 11.21 13.86 -11.49
CA ALA A 60 11.27 15.14 -12.18
C ALA A 60 10.64 16.22 -11.30
N TYR A 61 11.30 17.37 -11.18
CA TYR A 61 10.71 18.55 -10.57
C TYR A 61 9.61 19.11 -11.48
N VAL A 62 8.42 19.37 -10.91
CA VAL A 62 7.22 19.80 -11.65
C VAL A 62 6.92 21.27 -11.40
N GLY A 63 7.28 21.78 -10.22
CA GLY A 63 7.03 23.16 -9.85
C GLY A 63 7.01 23.37 -8.34
N GLU A 64 6.69 24.59 -7.93
CA GLU A 64 6.52 24.99 -6.55
C GLU A 64 5.23 25.79 -6.42
N THR A 65 4.53 25.64 -5.29
CA THR A 65 3.31 26.38 -4.99
C THR A 65 3.30 26.68 -3.51
N ASP A 66 3.20 27.95 -3.14
CA ASP A 66 3.16 28.40 -1.75
C ASP A 66 4.33 27.87 -0.89
N GLY A 67 5.53 27.75 -1.47
CA GLY A 67 6.72 27.20 -0.81
C GLY A 67 6.82 25.67 -0.79
N PHE A 68 5.81 24.96 -1.30
CA PHE A 68 5.80 23.51 -1.41
C PHE A 68 6.33 23.05 -2.77
N SER A 69 7.38 22.24 -2.76
CA SER A 69 7.98 21.67 -3.97
C SER A 69 7.21 20.44 -4.45
N GLN A 70 7.03 20.30 -5.76
CA GLN A 70 6.33 19.18 -6.37
C GLN A 70 7.25 18.36 -7.25
N PHE A 71 7.23 17.04 -7.07
CA PHE A 71 7.98 16.10 -7.89
C PHE A 71 7.06 15.04 -8.48
N ARG A 72 7.41 14.55 -9.67
CA ARG A 72 6.68 13.49 -10.37
C ARG A 72 7.64 12.45 -10.89
N TRP A 73 7.31 11.20 -10.63
CA TRP A 73 7.90 10.05 -11.31
C TRP A 73 6.85 9.46 -12.24
N ILE A 74 7.24 9.19 -13.48
CA ILE A 74 6.39 8.55 -14.50
C ILE A 74 7.01 7.20 -14.84
N TYR A 75 6.17 6.17 -14.87
CA TYR A 75 6.51 4.82 -15.29
C TYR A 75 5.54 4.37 -16.37
N GLN A 76 6.07 4.03 -17.53
CA GLN A 76 5.30 3.53 -18.66
C GLN A 76 5.68 2.08 -18.94
N ASN A 77 4.68 1.23 -19.13
CA ASN A 77 4.87 -0.16 -19.47
C ASN A 77 3.82 -0.58 -20.52
N THR A 78 3.71 -1.88 -20.76
CA THR A 78 2.75 -2.41 -21.75
C THR A 78 1.29 -2.21 -21.34
N ILE A 79 1.01 -2.17 -20.04
CA ILE A 79 -0.35 -2.14 -19.49
C ILE A 79 -0.87 -0.72 -19.22
N GLY A 80 -0.01 0.30 -19.27
CA GLY A 80 -0.45 1.66 -19.06
C GLY A 80 0.64 2.69 -18.79
N THR A 81 0.18 3.89 -18.46
CA THR A 81 1.01 4.96 -17.91
C THR A 81 0.66 5.16 -16.45
N HIS A 82 1.67 5.14 -15.60
CA HIS A 82 1.56 5.28 -14.16
C HIS A 82 2.40 6.47 -13.71
N SER A 83 1.97 7.17 -12.67
CA SER A 83 2.79 8.20 -12.06
C SER A 83 2.56 8.30 -10.57
N LEU A 84 3.63 8.64 -9.86
CA LEU A 84 3.57 9.11 -8.48
C LEU A 84 3.92 10.59 -8.49
N ASN A 85 3.08 11.40 -7.86
CA ASN A 85 3.34 12.80 -7.56
C ASN A 85 3.57 12.93 -6.07
N THR A 86 4.49 13.80 -5.67
CA THR A 86 4.72 14.16 -4.27
C THR A 86 4.72 15.66 -4.10
N VAL A 87 4.25 16.09 -2.94
CA VAL A 87 4.35 17.47 -2.48
C VAL A 87 5.22 17.46 -1.24
N LEU A 88 6.25 18.29 -1.26
CA LEU A 88 7.21 18.45 -0.18
C LEU A 88 6.99 19.82 0.47
N THR A 89 6.98 19.84 1.79
CA THR A 89 7.06 21.05 2.61
C THR A 89 8.39 21.79 2.36
N PRO A 90 8.52 23.06 2.80
CA PRO A 90 9.77 23.82 2.67
C PRO A 90 11.00 23.19 3.33
N ASP A 91 10.82 22.37 4.37
CA ASP A 91 11.86 21.60 5.03
C ASP A 91 12.18 20.25 4.34
N GLY A 92 11.52 19.96 3.20
CA GLY A 92 11.80 18.82 2.35
C GLY A 92 11.08 17.52 2.74
N CYS A 93 10.05 17.62 3.57
CA CYS A 93 9.25 16.48 4.03
C CYS A 93 8.07 16.23 3.09
N ILE A 94 7.84 14.98 2.70
CA ILE A 94 6.65 14.62 1.92
C ILE A 94 5.42 14.76 2.81
N CYS A 95 4.48 15.63 2.42
CA CYS A 95 3.21 15.83 3.12
C CYS A 95 1.99 15.44 2.26
N ALA A 96 2.15 15.27 0.96
CA ALA A 96 1.11 14.69 0.11
C ALA A 96 1.69 13.83 -1.00
N THR A 97 0.92 12.84 -1.42
CA THR A 97 1.22 11.96 -2.53
C THR A 97 -0.01 11.77 -3.41
N LYS A 98 0.21 11.50 -4.69
CA LYS A 98 -0.85 11.11 -5.62
C LYS A 98 -0.34 10.06 -6.60
N ALA A 99 -0.87 8.86 -6.50
CA ALA A 99 -0.74 7.80 -7.49
C ALA A 99 -1.81 7.96 -8.57
N GLU A 100 -1.38 7.96 -9.82
CA GLU A 100 -2.26 8.01 -10.99
C GLU A 100 -1.92 6.82 -11.89
N SER A 101 -2.94 6.21 -12.49
CA SER A 101 -2.77 5.17 -13.49
C SER A 101 -3.82 5.29 -14.58
N GLN A 102 -3.34 5.18 -15.81
CA GLN A 102 -4.14 5.09 -17.01
C GLN A 102 -3.81 3.76 -17.66
N PHE A 103 -4.72 2.80 -17.54
CA PHE A 103 -4.54 1.46 -18.06
C PHE A 103 -4.97 1.39 -19.52
N HIS A 104 -4.10 0.80 -20.34
CA HIS A 104 -4.43 0.41 -21.69
C HIS A 104 -5.52 -0.68 -21.70
N PHE A 105 -6.18 -0.82 -22.84
CA PHE A 105 -7.35 -1.65 -23.07
C PHE A 105 -7.34 -3.03 -22.36
N GLY A 106 -8.40 -3.29 -21.58
CA GLY A 106 -8.73 -4.64 -21.09
C GLY A 106 -7.87 -5.15 -19.93
N ASP A 107 -6.74 -4.51 -19.66
CA ASP A 107 -5.84 -4.89 -18.59
C ASP A 107 -6.41 -4.47 -17.23
N ARG A 108 -6.35 -5.40 -16.28
CA ARG A 108 -6.73 -5.21 -14.88
C ARG A 108 -5.61 -5.71 -14.02
N GLU A 109 -4.67 -4.86 -13.67
CA GLU A 109 -3.65 -5.23 -12.69
C GLU A 109 -4.00 -4.65 -11.32
N GLU A 110 -4.84 -5.39 -10.59
CA GLU A 110 -5.11 -5.13 -9.17
C GLU A 110 -3.81 -5.10 -8.34
N ASN A 111 -2.80 -5.88 -8.77
CA ASN A 111 -1.48 -5.90 -8.15
C ASN A 111 -0.75 -4.55 -8.29
N LEU A 112 -0.66 -3.99 -9.50
CA LEU A 112 0.04 -2.72 -9.70
C LEU A 112 -0.68 -1.55 -9.03
N VAL A 113 -2.02 -1.57 -9.02
CA VAL A 113 -2.83 -0.61 -8.24
C VAL A 113 -2.46 -0.69 -6.76
N GLY A 114 -2.44 -1.88 -6.18
CA GLY A 114 -2.06 -2.06 -4.77
C GLY A 114 -0.62 -1.62 -4.46
N LEU A 115 0.32 -1.86 -5.38
CA LEU A 115 1.70 -1.38 -5.22
C LEU A 115 1.79 0.16 -5.27
N LEU A 116 1.05 0.81 -6.17
CA LEU A 116 1.02 2.27 -6.29
C LEU A 116 0.27 2.94 -5.15
N GLU A 117 -0.81 2.33 -4.65
CA GLU A 117 -1.46 2.72 -3.39
C GLU A 117 -0.48 2.64 -2.22
N GLY A 118 0.19 1.50 -2.08
CA GLY A 118 1.22 1.30 -1.07
C GLY A 118 2.30 2.37 -1.17
N ALA A 119 2.83 2.60 -2.36
CA ALA A 119 3.81 3.65 -2.60
C ALA A 119 3.26 5.03 -2.21
N ALA A 120 2.01 5.39 -2.52
CA ALA A 120 1.45 6.68 -2.11
C ALA A 120 1.32 6.80 -0.58
N VAL A 121 1.02 5.71 0.12
CA VAL A 121 0.77 5.71 1.56
C VAL A 121 2.06 5.72 2.40
N VAL A 122 3.09 4.96 2.02
CA VAL A 122 4.28 4.74 2.84
C VAL A 122 5.00 6.00 3.34
N PRO A 123 5.17 7.09 2.56
CA PRO A 123 5.90 8.25 3.06
C PRO A 123 5.14 9.03 4.16
N ILE A 124 3.86 8.73 4.37
CA ILE A 124 2.96 9.43 5.29
C ILE A 124 2.61 8.49 6.46
N SER A 125 3.55 7.65 6.89
CA SER A 125 3.29 6.47 7.73
C SER A 125 2.88 6.76 9.18
N ASP A 126 1.61 7.10 9.38
CA ASP A 126 0.72 6.48 10.37
C ASP A 126 -0.33 5.56 9.68
N LEU A 127 -0.37 5.63 8.34
CA LEU A 127 -1.29 4.89 7.50
C LEU A 127 -0.59 3.61 7.04
N ASN A 128 -0.94 2.47 7.60
CA ASN A 128 -0.48 1.19 7.06
C ASN A 128 -1.42 0.77 5.92
N PHE A 129 -0.90 0.35 4.76
CA PHE A 129 -1.73 -0.22 3.68
C PHE A 129 -2.52 -1.46 4.16
N THR A 130 -2.02 -2.16 5.17
CA THR A 130 -2.73 -3.27 5.85
C THR A 130 -3.69 -2.79 6.93
N ALA A 131 -3.98 -1.48 7.03
CA ALA A 131 -4.98 -1.03 7.96
C ALA A 131 -6.32 -1.68 7.55
N LYS A 132 -6.99 -2.37 8.48
CA LYS A 132 -8.23 -3.14 8.23
C LYS A 132 -9.34 -2.39 7.49
N TRP A 133 -9.26 -1.07 7.50
CA TRP A 133 -10.20 -0.18 6.82
C TRP A 133 -9.78 0.16 5.38
N LEU A 134 -8.48 0.12 5.04
CA LEU A 134 -7.89 0.24 3.68
C LEU A 134 -7.77 -1.10 2.95
N GLU A 135 -7.55 -2.20 3.69
CA GLU A 135 -7.52 -3.59 3.19
C GLU A 135 -8.55 -3.84 2.08
N PRO A 136 -8.28 -4.75 1.10
CA PRO A 136 -8.76 -4.90 -0.30
C PRO A 136 -10.08 -4.27 -0.82
N LYS A 137 -10.94 -3.75 0.04
CA LYS A 137 -12.15 -2.97 -0.22
C LYS A 137 -11.93 -1.90 -1.29
N ILE A 138 -10.85 -1.10 -1.21
CA ILE A 138 -10.59 -0.02 -2.17
C ILE A 138 -10.33 -0.57 -3.57
N ALA A 139 -9.41 -1.52 -3.71
CA ALA A 139 -9.12 -2.21 -4.97
C ALA A 139 -10.36 -2.92 -5.55
N ILE A 140 -11.08 -3.68 -4.73
CA ILE A 140 -12.28 -4.43 -5.16
C ILE A 140 -13.36 -3.49 -5.69
N GLN A 141 -13.62 -2.35 -5.04
CA GLN A 141 -14.65 -1.42 -5.49
C GLN A 141 -14.30 -0.76 -6.83
N CYS A 142 -13.01 -0.49 -7.08
CA CYS A 142 -12.58 -0.01 -8.39
C CYS A 142 -12.73 -1.07 -9.49
N THR A 143 -12.39 -2.31 -9.22
CA THR A 143 -12.62 -3.41 -10.16
C THR A 143 -14.10 -3.51 -10.53
N ILE A 144 -14.99 -3.46 -9.53
CA ILE A 144 -16.43 -3.51 -9.73
C ILE A 144 -16.92 -2.30 -10.54
N ALA A 145 -16.51 -1.09 -10.18
CA ALA A 145 -16.90 0.14 -10.88
C ALA A 145 -16.50 0.11 -12.37
N ASN A 146 -15.29 -0.36 -12.66
CA ASN A 146 -14.77 -0.49 -14.02
C ASN A 146 -15.52 -1.57 -14.83
N ILE A 147 -15.97 -2.67 -14.20
CA ILE A 147 -16.84 -3.67 -14.85
C ILE A 147 -18.15 -3.03 -15.31
N PHE A 148 -18.72 -2.16 -14.47
CA PHE A 148 -20.01 -1.54 -14.76
C PHE A 148 -19.91 -0.22 -15.55
N HIS A 149 -18.71 0.16 -16.01
CA HIS A 149 -18.44 1.45 -16.65
C HIS A 149 -18.94 2.64 -15.83
N ARG A 150 -18.63 2.62 -14.52
CA ARG A 150 -19.03 3.67 -13.57
C ARG A 150 -17.80 4.36 -13.00
N THR A 151 -18.00 5.59 -12.58
CA THR A 151 -17.07 6.27 -11.69
C THR A 151 -17.34 5.80 -10.27
N TYR A 152 -16.28 5.40 -9.57
CA TYR A 152 -16.26 5.19 -8.13
C TYR A 152 -15.39 6.24 -7.47
N ASN A 153 -15.90 6.78 -6.37
CA ASN A 153 -15.21 7.74 -5.53
C ASN A 153 -15.30 7.26 -4.09
N ALA A 154 -14.19 7.35 -3.37
CA ALA A 154 -14.15 7.14 -1.93
C ALA A 154 -13.15 8.10 -1.30
N GLU A 155 -13.46 8.56 -0.10
CA GLU A 155 -12.54 9.36 0.70
C GLU A 155 -12.76 9.07 2.17
N SER A 156 -11.71 9.26 2.97
CA SER A 156 -11.85 9.28 4.42
C SER A 156 -10.68 10.04 5.05
N THR A 157 -10.95 10.58 6.23
CA THR A 157 -10.01 11.35 7.04
C THR A 157 -9.80 10.63 8.35
N MET A 158 -8.55 10.52 8.75
CA MET A 158 -8.16 9.84 9.98
C MET A 158 -8.08 10.78 11.17
N LYS A 159 -7.88 10.18 12.35
CA LYS A 159 -7.85 10.91 13.63
C LYS A 159 -6.68 11.90 13.71
N ASP A 160 -5.59 11.59 13.02
CA ASP A 160 -4.42 12.44 12.82
C ASP A 160 -4.67 13.55 11.79
N GLY A 161 -5.85 13.58 11.14
CA GLY A 161 -6.21 14.55 10.10
C GLY A 161 -5.74 14.16 8.70
N THR A 162 -5.00 13.06 8.55
CA THR A 162 -4.57 12.57 7.24
C THR A 162 -5.78 12.13 6.43
N THR A 163 -5.91 12.66 5.21
CA THR A 163 -7.01 12.37 4.30
C THR A 163 -6.50 11.59 3.11
N TRP A 164 -7.22 10.54 2.72
CA TRP A 164 -7.02 9.90 1.43
C TRP A 164 -8.27 10.03 0.57
N LYS A 165 -8.06 10.01 -0.74
CA LYS A 165 -9.12 10.02 -1.75
C LYS A 165 -8.78 9.04 -2.85
N LEU A 166 -9.78 8.32 -3.30
CA LEU A 166 -9.73 7.40 -4.42
C LEU A 166 -10.80 7.82 -5.43
N THR A 167 -10.39 7.91 -6.69
CA THR A 167 -11.29 7.98 -7.83
C THR A 167 -10.84 6.97 -8.88
N CYS A 168 -11.76 6.16 -9.37
CA CYS A 168 -11.52 5.31 -10.53
C CYS A 168 -12.71 5.38 -11.47
N SER A 169 -12.44 5.34 -12.77
CA SER A 169 -13.49 5.45 -13.77
C SER A 169 -13.09 4.79 -15.08
N ARG A 170 -14.13 4.34 -15.79
CA ARG A 170 -14.03 3.89 -17.17
C ARG A 170 -15.14 4.54 -17.99
N PRO A 171 -14.82 5.29 -19.06
CA PRO A 171 -15.84 5.90 -19.92
C PRO A 171 -16.88 4.89 -20.43
N VAL A 172 -18.13 5.33 -20.50
CA VAL A 172 -19.25 4.55 -21.05
C VAL A 172 -19.23 4.64 -22.57
N GLY A 173 -19.45 3.51 -23.25
CA GLY A 173 -19.74 3.50 -24.69
C GLY A 173 -18.61 3.04 -25.61
N ASP A 174 -17.42 2.79 -25.08
CA ASP A 174 -16.34 2.16 -25.83
C ASP A 174 -15.78 0.98 -25.03
N THR A 175 -15.90 -0.23 -25.57
CA THR A 175 -15.28 -1.42 -24.98
C THR A 175 -13.76 -1.27 -24.90
N ASN A 176 -13.19 -0.37 -25.70
CA ASN A 176 -11.78 -0.03 -25.74
C ASN A 176 -11.38 1.11 -24.80
N ALA A 177 -12.33 1.71 -24.06
CA ALA A 177 -12.03 2.83 -23.18
C ALA A 177 -11.00 2.44 -22.11
N GLU A 178 -9.97 3.27 -21.99
CA GLU A 178 -8.96 3.18 -20.96
C GLU A 178 -9.59 3.39 -19.59
N SER A 179 -9.08 2.67 -18.59
CA SER A 179 -9.52 2.88 -17.20
C SER A 179 -8.54 3.82 -16.50
N THR A 180 -9.09 4.74 -15.72
CA THR A 180 -8.32 5.69 -14.94
C THR A 180 -8.45 5.38 -13.47
N TYR A 181 -7.37 5.62 -12.75
CA TYR A 181 -7.25 5.39 -11.32
C TYR A 181 -6.44 6.53 -10.72
N ASN A 182 -6.94 7.12 -9.64
CA ASN A 182 -6.32 8.23 -8.93
C ASN A 182 -6.47 8.00 -7.43
N PHE A 183 -5.36 7.88 -6.73
CA PHE A 183 -5.32 7.76 -5.28
C PHE A 183 -4.39 8.81 -4.70
N SER A 184 -4.90 9.61 -3.79
CA SER A 184 -4.13 10.68 -3.15
C SER A 184 -4.18 10.54 -1.64
N VAL A 185 -3.09 10.89 -0.99
CA VAL A 185 -2.97 11.02 0.47
C VAL A 185 -2.43 12.40 0.79
N THR A 186 -2.97 13.05 1.81
CA THR A 186 -2.57 14.40 2.23
C THR A 186 -2.61 14.50 3.74
N THR A 187 -1.50 14.95 4.35
CA THR A 187 -1.42 15.23 5.79
C THR A 187 -1.91 16.64 6.10
N PRO A 188 -2.26 16.92 7.37
CA PRO A 188 -2.58 18.28 7.80
C PRO A 188 -1.46 19.29 7.53
N ASP A 189 -0.19 18.87 7.56
CA ASP A 189 0.96 19.74 7.33
C ASP A 189 0.98 20.32 5.90
N CYS A 190 0.32 19.64 4.96
CA CYS A 190 0.14 20.09 3.58
C CYS A 190 -1.08 21.03 3.40
N LEU A 191 -1.87 21.26 4.45
CA LEU A 191 -3.08 22.10 4.42
C LEU A 191 -2.88 23.45 5.10
N VAL A 192 -1.71 23.69 5.70
CA VAL A 192 -1.36 24.96 6.36
C VAL A 192 -0.38 25.72 5.46
N PRO A 193 -0.78 26.84 4.84
CA PRO A 193 0.12 27.74 4.12
C PRO A 193 1.03 28.54 5.07
#